data_AF-A0A7D9IG65-F1
#
_entry.id   AF-A0A7D9IG65-F1
#
_cell.length_a   1.000
_cell.length_b   1.000
_cell.length_c   1.000
_cell.angle_alpha   90.00
_cell.angle_beta   90.00
_cell.angle_gamma   90.00
#
_symmetry.space_group_name_H-M   'P 1'
#
loop_
_entity.id
_entity.type
_entity.pdbx_description
1 polymer ?
#
loop_
_entity_poly.entity_id
_entity_poly.type
_entity_poly.pdbx_seq_one_letter_code
_entity_poly.pdbx_strand_id
1 'polypeptide(L)'
;MQYLYHISPGSKNTIGEFFDAGLNCSDILDMLEDAKDGFYWITLKRSKPIKIFCDMTTDGGGFMLMGRKNNSITWTVPSNKLTVEPYGEPHWSSSLGDAPILDFRVQMATREDFKTTKADWSYRLQSKRPLKNLMMNTGGCDQRSAGIGDIAYVKDLLTEKIVTTRLRCSKFGFAYHPLVKFGWHKMNSCLQKPCPWGFAFHDVVKHQVDFHGGFSFSTTRTISGMEYNATASVGCDNGYCCGCYGPVGGTKDYCAENCKAINGGTVIKNVFTWFWVRSSLPKRLWKKCMDYQVKRDDGKLISYKLIGHGVVPVKGSCNKDSTLLNDGIVVVPDSSAAQKVPAIDGLLEYRKDKQELYIRSNKTWNALAPENKIIQETDKKYKLNLDKIKNQNYLVVWEWSAHKGHEILRHRAS
;
A
#
# COMPACT_ATOMS: atom_id res chain seq x y z
N MET A 1 13.05 -30.58 25.38
CA MET A 1 13.76 -29.97 24.25
C MET A 1 13.25 -28.55 24.09
N GLN A 2 14.08 -27.58 24.46
CA GLN A 2 13.73 -26.16 24.43
C GLN A 2 14.48 -25.57 23.22
N TYR A 3 13.76 -25.23 22.16
CA TYR A 3 14.36 -24.64 20.96
C TYR A 3 14.73 -23.19 21.29
N LEU A 4 16.01 -22.96 21.64
CA LEU A 4 16.62 -21.65 21.68
C LEU A 4 16.91 -21.21 20.23
N TYR A 5 16.18 -20.22 19.75
CA TYR A 5 16.52 -19.55 18.50
C TYR A 5 17.75 -18.68 18.71
N HIS A 6 18.90 -19.12 18.19
CA HIS A 6 20.04 -18.23 17.97
C HIS A 6 19.73 -17.35 16.76
N ILE A 7 19.43 -16.07 16.99
CA ILE A 7 19.42 -15.08 15.93
C ILE A 7 20.87 -14.79 15.56
N SER A 8 21.30 -15.27 14.40
CA SER A 8 22.63 -14.97 13.84
C SER A 8 22.78 -13.47 13.55
N PRO A 9 23.96 -12.87 13.78
CA PRO A 9 24.21 -11.49 13.42
C PRO A 9 24.27 -11.37 11.88
N GLY A 10 23.26 -10.73 11.30
CA GLY A 10 23.10 -10.57 9.84
C GLY A 10 21.74 -10.99 9.28
N SER A 11 20.65 -10.96 10.08
CA SER A 11 19.31 -11.31 9.60
C SER A 11 18.90 -10.42 8.43
N LYS A 12 18.89 -10.97 7.22
CA LYS A 12 18.10 -10.42 6.12
C LYS A 12 16.66 -10.32 6.64
N ASN A 13 16.07 -9.13 6.56
CA ASN A 13 14.66 -8.97 6.89
C ASN A 13 13.86 -9.83 5.90
N THR A 14 13.13 -10.83 6.42
CA THR A 14 12.39 -11.83 5.64
C THR A 14 10.95 -11.43 5.34
N ILE A 15 10.55 -10.21 5.72
CA ILE A 15 9.18 -9.73 5.57
C ILE A 15 8.71 -9.83 4.11
N GLY A 16 7.53 -10.41 3.91
CA GLY A 16 6.99 -10.72 2.59
C GLY A 16 7.39 -12.09 2.04
N GLU A 17 8.12 -12.91 2.80
CA GLU A 17 8.28 -14.34 2.53
C GLU A 17 7.13 -15.17 3.11
N PHE A 18 7.00 -16.44 2.72
CA PHE A 18 5.85 -17.28 3.11
C PHE A 18 5.69 -17.43 4.63
N PHE A 19 6.81 -17.61 5.35
CA PHE A 19 6.82 -17.79 6.81
C PHE A 19 6.82 -16.47 7.59
N ASP A 20 7.03 -15.34 6.91
CA ASP A 20 7.11 -13.99 7.48
C ASP A 20 6.32 -13.03 6.57
N ALA A 21 5.05 -13.33 6.35
CA ALA A 21 4.22 -12.60 5.43
C ALA A 21 3.91 -11.19 5.95
N GLY A 22 4.04 -10.18 5.10
CA GLY A 22 3.63 -8.82 5.43
C GLY A 22 2.11 -8.73 5.64
N LEU A 23 1.63 -7.66 6.27
CA LEU A 23 0.17 -7.44 6.36
C LEU A 23 -0.43 -7.01 5.01
N ASN A 24 0.32 -6.21 4.24
CA ASN A 24 0.07 -5.84 2.85
C ASN A 24 1.38 -5.31 2.23
N CYS A 25 1.36 -4.96 0.93
CA CYS A 25 2.55 -4.44 0.25
C CYS A 25 3.10 -3.13 0.86
N SER A 26 2.25 -2.28 1.46
CA SER A 26 2.71 -1.04 2.10
C SER A 26 3.45 -1.34 3.40
N ASP A 27 2.98 -2.30 4.20
CA ASP A 27 3.68 -2.71 5.43
C ASP A 27 5.02 -3.40 5.13
N ILE A 28 5.13 -4.10 3.99
CA ILE A 28 6.42 -4.64 3.52
C ILE A 28 7.38 -3.50 3.19
N LEU A 29 6.93 -2.48 2.45
CA LEU A 29 7.74 -1.29 2.13
C LEU A 29 8.20 -0.51 3.36
N ASP A 30 7.34 -0.40 4.37
CA ASP A 30 7.68 0.26 5.63
C ASP A 30 8.85 -0.46 6.34
N MET A 31 8.98 -1.78 6.15
CA MET A 31 9.99 -2.61 6.82
C MET A 31 11.21 -2.89 5.92
N LEU A 32 11.05 -2.83 4.60
CA LEU A 32 12.05 -3.20 3.59
C LEU A 32 12.22 -2.04 2.59
N GLU A 33 13.10 -1.09 2.91
CA GLU A 33 13.27 0.17 2.15
C GLU A 33 13.65 -0.05 0.67
N ASP A 34 14.35 -1.15 0.37
CA ASP A 34 14.80 -1.50 -0.97
C ASP A 34 13.91 -2.53 -1.68
N ALA A 35 12.71 -2.81 -1.13
CA ALA A 35 11.71 -3.67 -1.76
C ALA A 35 11.49 -3.28 -3.24
N LYS A 36 11.48 -4.29 -4.11
CA LYS A 36 11.31 -4.12 -5.56
C LYS A 36 9.93 -4.60 -5.96
N ASP A 37 9.48 -4.17 -7.13
CA ASP A 37 8.27 -4.74 -7.72
C ASP A 37 8.46 -6.25 -7.87
N GLY A 38 7.46 -7.03 -7.45
CA GLY A 38 7.63 -8.48 -7.41
C GLY A 38 6.57 -9.19 -6.59
N PHE A 39 6.70 -10.51 -6.50
CA PHE A 39 5.79 -11.31 -5.69
C PHE A 39 6.21 -11.33 -4.22
N TYR A 40 5.22 -11.10 -3.37
CA TYR A 40 5.34 -11.16 -1.92
C TYR A 40 4.20 -11.97 -1.32
N TRP A 41 4.40 -12.48 -0.11
CA TRP A 41 3.36 -13.10 0.70
C TRP A 41 2.80 -12.08 1.67
N ILE A 42 1.46 -11.97 1.70
CA ILE A 42 0.74 -11.08 2.60
C ILE A 42 -0.35 -11.81 3.40
N THR A 43 -0.72 -11.25 4.55
CA THR A 43 -1.81 -11.74 5.41
C THR A 43 -2.85 -10.65 5.65
N LEU A 44 -3.95 -10.73 4.91
CA LEU A 44 -5.06 -9.80 5.08
C LEU A 44 -5.87 -10.18 6.33
N LYS A 45 -5.85 -9.32 7.37
CA LYS A 45 -6.68 -9.48 8.59
C LYS A 45 -6.61 -10.87 9.24
N ARG A 46 -5.39 -11.42 9.40
CA ARG A 46 -5.13 -12.74 10.02
C ARG A 46 -5.66 -13.95 9.23
N SER A 47 -5.86 -13.80 7.92
CA SER A 47 -6.08 -14.93 7.02
C SER A 47 -4.79 -15.75 6.80
N LYS A 48 -4.92 -16.90 6.12
CA LYS A 48 -3.76 -17.61 5.57
C LYS A 48 -2.94 -16.68 4.67
N PRO A 49 -1.59 -16.79 4.65
CA PRO A 49 -0.76 -16.07 3.71
C PRO A 49 -1.19 -16.31 2.27
N ILE A 50 -1.26 -15.24 1.49
CA ILE A 50 -1.52 -15.28 0.05
C ILE A 50 -0.36 -14.64 -0.70
N LYS A 51 0.00 -15.20 -1.85
CA LYS A 51 1.01 -14.59 -2.73
C LYS A 51 0.35 -13.51 -3.58
N ILE A 52 1.00 -12.38 -3.75
CA ILE A 52 0.52 -11.26 -4.54
C ILE A 52 1.67 -10.53 -5.23
N PHE A 53 1.44 -9.99 -6.42
CA PHE A 53 2.39 -9.09 -7.05
C PHE A 53 2.22 -7.68 -6.48
N CYS A 54 3.28 -7.13 -5.89
CA CYS A 54 3.34 -5.78 -5.37
C CYS A 54 4.05 -4.86 -6.36
N ASP A 55 3.46 -3.69 -6.62
CA ASP A 55 4.18 -2.54 -7.14
C ASP A 55 4.66 -1.70 -5.95
N MET A 56 5.98 -1.70 -5.79
CA MET A 56 6.73 -1.06 -4.71
C MET A 56 7.32 0.30 -5.13
N THR A 57 7.12 0.71 -6.39
CA THR A 57 7.80 1.87 -6.98
C THR A 57 6.84 3.02 -7.30
N THR A 58 5.71 2.75 -7.97
CA THR A 58 4.81 3.80 -8.46
C THR A 58 4.14 4.54 -7.31
N ASP A 59 4.22 5.87 -7.30
CA ASP A 59 3.59 6.72 -6.27
C ASP A 59 3.98 6.32 -4.83
N GLY A 60 5.26 6.00 -4.63
CA GLY A 60 5.80 5.52 -3.36
C GLY A 60 5.49 4.05 -3.06
N GLY A 61 4.83 3.34 -3.98
CA GLY A 61 4.58 1.91 -3.91
C GLY A 61 3.43 1.50 -2.98
N GLY A 62 3.42 0.20 -2.66
CA GLY A 62 2.48 -0.42 -1.76
C GLY A 62 1.20 -0.90 -2.43
N PHE A 63 1.18 -0.93 -3.77
CA PHE A 63 0.04 -1.41 -4.54
C PHE A 63 0.08 -2.93 -4.70
N MET A 64 -1.08 -3.56 -4.61
CA MET A 64 -1.32 -4.98 -4.84
C MET A 64 -1.99 -5.16 -6.20
N LEU A 65 -1.42 -5.99 -7.07
CA LEU A 65 -2.05 -6.36 -8.33
C LEU A 65 -3.27 -7.25 -8.04
N MET A 66 -4.43 -6.80 -8.49
CA MET A 66 -5.70 -7.40 -8.13
C MET A 66 -6.38 -8.04 -9.35
N GLY A 67 -6.12 -7.51 -10.55
CA GLY A 67 -6.70 -8.01 -11.79
C GLY A 67 -5.96 -7.50 -13.01
N ARG A 68 -6.14 -8.20 -14.14
CA ARG A 68 -5.64 -7.76 -15.45
C ARG A 68 -6.56 -8.17 -16.59
N LYS A 69 -6.43 -7.47 -17.71
CA LYS A 69 -7.06 -7.80 -18.99
C LYS A 69 -6.10 -7.49 -20.13
N ASN A 70 -6.09 -8.36 -21.15
CA ASN A 70 -5.29 -8.21 -22.37
C ASN A 70 -6.07 -7.57 -23.53
N ASN A 71 -7.26 -7.02 -23.24
CA ASN A 71 -8.09 -6.28 -24.18
C ASN A 71 -8.94 -5.22 -23.46
N SER A 72 -9.64 -4.41 -24.24
CA SER A 72 -10.50 -3.33 -23.72
C SER A 72 -11.84 -3.82 -23.14
N ILE A 73 -12.16 -5.11 -23.25
CA ILE A 73 -13.45 -5.69 -22.84
C ILE A 73 -13.42 -6.03 -21.34
N THR A 74 -13.57 -5.00 -20.50
CA THR A 74 -13.35 -5.14 -19.04
C THR A 74 -14.39 -6.01 -18.32
N TRP A 75 -15.56 -6.27 -18.91
CA TRP A 75 -16.65 -7.02 -18.24
C TRP A 75 -16.61 -8.54 -18.35
N THR A 76 -15.81 -9.05 -19.27
CA THR A 76 -15.60 -10.49 -19.45
C THR A 76 -14.41 -11.00 -18.64
N VAL A 77 -13.81 -10.17 -17.77
CA VAL A 77 -12.64 -10.63 -17.02
C VAL A 77 -13.12 -11.63 -15.97
N PRO A 78 -12.66 -12.89 -16.02
CA PRO A 78 -13.07 -13.89 -15.03
C PRO A 78 -12.53 -13.52 -13.65
N SER A 79 -13.18 -14.03 -12.61
CA SER A 79 -12.69 -13.94 -11.25
C SER A 79 -12.45 -15.34 -10.67
N ASN A 80 -11.35 -15.53 -9.96
CA ASN A 80 -10.99 -16.79 -9.32
C ASN A 80 -10.17 -16.52 -8.04
N LYS A 81 -9.66 -17.56 -7.38
CA LYS A 81 -8.86 -17.42 -6.15
C LYS A 81 -7.35 -17.36 -6.40
N LEU A 82 -6.93 -17.37 -7.65
CA LEU A 82 -5.52 -17.42 -8.04
C LEU A 82 -4.85 -16.05 -7.82
N THR A 83 -3.54 -16.09 -7.71
CA THR A 83 -2.68 -14.91 -7.73
C THR A 83 -2.68 -14.32 -9.13
N VAL A 84 -2.85 -13.00 -9.23
CA VAL A 84 -2.75 -12.32 -10.52
C VAL A 84 -1.29 -12.12 -10.87
N GLU A 85 -0.89 -12.59 -12.05
CA GLU A 85 0.43 -12.34 -12.62
C GLU A 85 0.38 -11.13 -13.56
N PRO A 86 1.38 -10.22 -13.55
CA PRO A 86 1.41 -9.07 -14.44
C PRO A 86 1.27 -9.43 -15.92
N TYR A 87 1.85 -10.55 -16.35
CA TYR A 87 1.94 -10.98 -17.74
C TYR A 87 1.29 -12.36 -18.00
N GLY A 88 0.45 -12.83 -17.07
CA GLY A 88 -0.20 -14.16 -17.14
C GLY A 88 -1.61 -14.13 -17.75
N GLU A 89 -2.47 -15.08 -17.39
CA GLU A 89 -3.83 -15.09 -17.93
C GLU A 89 -4.70 -13.93 -17.37
N PRO A 90 -5.64 -13.36 -18.16
CA PRO A 90 -6.59 -12.38 -17.66
C PRO A 90 -7.52 -12.94 -16.58
N HIS A 91 -7.44 -12.39 -15.36
CA HIS A 91 -8.44 -12.63 -14.32
C HIS A 91 -8.37 -11.55 -13.22
N TRP A 92 -9.38 -11.56 -12.35
CA TRP A 92 -9.38 -10.89 -11.04
C TRP A 92 -9.12 -11.92 -9.94
N SER A 93 -8.50 -11.49 -8.85
CA SER A 93 -8.36 -12.30 -7.65
C SER A 93 -9.48 -11.97 -6.64
N SER A 94 -10.45 -12.89 -6.53
CA SER A 94 -11.50 -12.85 -5.49
C SER A 94 -10.96 -13.02 -4.07
N SER A 95 -9.72 -13.48 -3.92
CA SER A 95 -9.03 -13.62 -2.62
C SER A 95 -8.80 -12.26 -1.94
N LEU A 96 -8.90 -11.15 -2.68
CA LEU A 96 -8.75 -9.80 -2.16
C LEU A 96 -10.08 -9.12 -1.78
N GLY A 97 -11.22 -9.80 -1.90
CA GLY A 97 -12.53 -9.19 -1.68
C GLY A 97 -12.70 -8.49 -0.32
N ASP A 98 -12.11 -9.03 0.75
CA ASP A 98 -12.17 -8.44 2.10
C ASP A 98 -11.01 -7.48 2.42
N ALA A 99 -10.07 -7.31 1.48
CA ALA A 99 -8.96 -6.39 1.63
C ALA A 99 -9.50 -4.96 1.84
N PRO A 100 -9.08 -4.24 2.88
CA PRO A 100 -9.44 -2.84 3.02
C PRO A 100 -8.68 -2.06 1.94
N ILE A 101 -9.40 -1.35 1.08
CA ILE A 101 -8.82 -0.53 0.02
C ILE A 101 -8.99 0.95 0.35
N LEU A 102 -7.92 1.71 0.09
CA LEU A 102 -7.87 3.16 0.20
C LEU A 102 -7.62 3.80 -1.18
N ASP A 103 -6.85 3.12 -2.03
CA ASP A 103 -6.73 3.46 -3.45
C ASP A 103 -7.18 2.30 -4.34
N PHE A 104 -7.85 2.66 -5.43
CA PHE A 104 -8.05 1.79 -6.59
C PHE A 104 -7.34 2.44 -7.79
N ARG A 105 -6.44 1.73 -8.45
CA ARG A 105 -5.65 2.23 -9.57
C ARG A 105 -5.93 1.43 -10.82
N VAL A 106 -6.00 2.15 -11.94
CA VAL A 106 -6.19 1.58 -13.27
C VAL A 106 -5.03 2.03 -14.13
N GLN A 107 -4.31 1.06 -14.68
CA GLN A 107 -3.19 1.28 -15.58
C GLN A 107 -3.52 0.69 -16.94
N MET A 108 -3.25 1.44 -17.99
CA MET A 108 -3.55 1.08 -19.38
C MET A 108 -2.34 1.26 -20.28
N ALA A 109 -2.02 0.23 -21.08
CA ALA A 109 -0.90 0.23 -22.01
C ALA A 109 -1.29 -0.29 -23.39
N THR A 110 -0.50 0.07 -24.40
CA THR A 110 -0.71 -0.38 -25.80
C THR A 110 -0.10 -1.74 -26.11
N ARG A 111 0.80 -2.22 -25.25
CA ARG A 111 1.43 -3.53 -25.33
C ARG A 111 1.44 -4.15 -23.94
N GLU A 112 1.74 -5.44 -23.87
CA GLU A 112 1.91 -6.19 -22.63
C GLU A 112 3.24 -5.84 -21.94
N ASP A 113 3.45 -4.55 -21.67
CA ASP A 113 4.64 -4.01 -21.03
C ASP A 113 4.28 -2.70 -20.32
N PHE A 114 4.58 -2.61 -19.03
CA PHE A 114 4.38 -1.42 -18.21
C PHE A 114 5.08 -0.18 -18.79
N LYS A 115 6.19 -0.32 -19.52
CA LYS A 115 6.89 0.81 -20.18
C LYS A 115 6.05 1.46 -21.27
N THR A 116 5.04 0.78 -21.78
CA THR A 116 4.13 1.28 -22.82
C THR A 116 2.83 1.86 -22.27
N THR A 117 2.78 2.12 -20.96
CA THR A 117 1.66 2.75 -20.28
C THR A 117 1.33 4.10 -20.93
N LYS A 118 0.05 4.31 -21.22
CA LYS A 118 -0.50 5.52 -21.84
C LYS A 118 -1.46 6.29 -20.94
N ALA A 119 -2.07 5.60 -19.97
CA ALA A 119 -2.79 6.23 -18.88
C ALA A 119 -2.60 5.40 -17.62
N ASP A 120 -2.42 6.08 -16.49
CA ASP A 120 -2.27 5.47 -15.19
C ASP A 120 -2.86 6.40 -14.14
N TRP A 121 -3.93 5.99 -13.49
CA TRP A 121 -4.60 6.85 -12.52
C TRP A 121 -5.05 6.06 -11.29
N SER A 122 -5.09 6.75 -10.16
CA SER A 122 -5.63 6.21 -8.91
C SER A 122 -6.76 7.06 -8.37
N TYR A 123 -7.83 6.40 -7.94
CA TYR A 123 -8.88 7.00 -7.12
C TYR A 123 -8.47 6.83 -5.66
N ARG A 124 -8.24 7.96 -4.97
CA ARG A 124 -8.16 7.98 -3.50
C ARG A 124 -9.58 8.00 -2.96
N LEU A 125 -9.92 7.03 -2.11
CA LEU A 125 -11.20 7.00 -1.41
C LEU A 125 -11.14 7.86 -0.14
N GLN A 126 -12.27 8.45 0.23
CA GLN A 126 -12.44 9.24 1.46
C GLN A 126 -12.22 8.38 2.72
N SER A 127 -12.65 7.12 2.68
CA SER A 127 -12.52 6.17 3.77
C SER A 127 -12.18 4.78 3.23
N LYS A 128 -11.55 3.96 4.07
CA LYS A 128 -11.23 2.58 3.70
C LYS A 128 -12.52 1.77 3.61
N ARG A 129 -12.66 0.96 2.57
CA ARG A 129 -13.74 -0.02 2.45
C ARG A 129 -13.23 -1.35 1.92
N PRO A 130 -13.92 -2.47 2.17
CA PRO A 130 -13.56 -3.75 1.55
C PRO A 130 -13.64 -3.66 0.01
N LEU A 131 -12.71 -4.30 -0.69
CA LEU A 131 -12.70 -4.35 -2.16
C LEU A 131 -14.02 -4.88 -2.74
N LYS A 132 -14.67 -5.83 -2.09
CA LYS A 132 -15.99 -6.35 -2.50
C LYS A 132 -17.10 -5.30 -2.57
N ASN A 133 -16.87 -4.13 -1.99
CA ASN A 133 -17.73 -2.96 -2.04
C ASN A 133 -17.11 -1.84 -2.90
N LEU A 134 -16.31 -2.17 -3.92
CA LEU A 134 -15.68 -1.18 -4.81
C LEU A 134 -16.74 -0.32 -5.50
N MET A 135 -17.77 -0.96 -6.07
CA MET A 135 -18.89 -0.25 -6.69
C MET A 135 -19.90 0.16 -5.64
N MET A 136 -20.30 1.43 -5.68
CA MET A 136 -21.28 2.04 -4.78
C MET A 136 -22.34 2.79 -5.59
N ASN A 137 -23.54 2.86 -5.02
CA ASN A 137 -24.67 3.62 -5.53
C ASN A 137 -25.04 4.81 -4.62
N THR A 138 -24.10 5.17 -3.74
CA THR A 138 -24.10 6.33 -2.85
C THR A 138 -22.71 6.97 -2.93
N GLY A 139 -22.42 7.99 -2.10
CA GLY A 139 -21.08 8.59 -2.06
C GLY A 139 -20.75 9.42 -3.30
N GLY A 140 -21.76 10.09 -3.87
CA GLY A 140 -21.64 10.85 -5.12
C GLY A 140 -22.02 10.06 -6.37
N CYS A 141 -22.15 8.72 -6.28
CA CYS A 141 -22.89 7.92 -7.24
C CYS A 141 -24.38 7.85 -6.87
N ASP A 142 -25.21 7.40 -7.80
CA ASP A 142 -26.66 7.24 -7.60
C ASP A 142 -27.13 5.79 -7.90
N GLN A 143 -28.40 5.50 -7.62
CA GLN A 143 -29.00 4.17 -7.80
C GLN A 143 -29.03 3.67 -9.26
N ARG A 144 -29.03 4.57 -10.24
CA ARG A 144 -29.05 4.27 -11.68
C ARG A 144 -27.64 4.30 -12.30
N SER A 145 -26.66 4.85 -11.58
CA SER A 145 -25.30 5.12 -12.03
C SER A 145 -24.27 4.68 -11.01
N ALA A 146 -24.33 3.42 -10.58
CA ALA A 146 -23.35 2.88 -9.65
C ALA A 146 -21.94 2.83 -10.27
N GLY A 147 -20.95 3.05 -9.43
CA GLY A 147 -19.56 3.17 -9.87
C GLY A 147 -18.61 3.30 -8.70
N ILE A 148 -17.40 3.78 -8.95
CA ILE A 148 -16.45 4.10 -7.88
C ILE A 148 -16.87 5.45 -7.30
N GLY A 149 -17.54 5.40 -6.14
CA GLY A 149 -17.94 6.57 -5.34
C GLY A 149 -17.02 6.82 -4.14
N ASP A 150 -17.34 7.83 -3.34
CA ASP A 150 -16.57 8.34 -2.20
C ASP A 150 -15.13 8.71 -2.58
N ILE A 151 -14.97 9.33 -3.75
CA ILE A 151 -13.65 9.76 -4.25
C ILE A 151 -13.26 11.05 -3.53
N ALA A 152 -12.10 11.02 -2.85
CA ALA A 152 -11.46 12.18 -2.27
C ALA A 152 -10.72 12.99 -3.35
N TYR A 153 -9.95 12.29 -4.18
CA TYR A 153 -9.27 12.87 -5.33
C TYR A 153 -8.86 11.78 -6.33
N VAL A 154 -8.53 12.20 -7.55
CA VAL A 154 -7.86 11.36 -8.54
C VAL A 154 -6.45 11.86 -8.76
N LYS A 155 -5.50 10.94 -8.77
CA LYS A 155 -4.10 11.20 -9.07
C LYS A 155 -3.75 10.60 -10.43
N ASP A 156 -3.16 11.38 -11.32
CA ASP A 156 -2.49 10.88 -12.52
C ASP A 156 -1.09 10.44 -12.12
N LEU A 157 -0.80 9.16 -12.33
CA LEU A 157 0.44 8.53 -11.91
C LEU A 157 1.55 8.65 -12.96
N LEU A 158 1.24 9.09 -14.19
CA LEU A 158 2.26 9.47 -15.17
C LEU A 158 2.90 10.82 -14.85
N THR A 159 2.16 11.71 -14.19
CA THR A 159 2.65 13.03 -13.76
C THR A 159 2.84 13.16 -12.26
N GLU A 160 2.43 12.14 -11.50
CA GLU A 160 2.35 12.11 -10.04
C GLU A 160 1.58 13.28 -9.42
N LYS A 161 0.60 13.85 -10.14
CA LYS A 161 -0.19 15.00 -9.69
C LYS A 161 -1.61 14.61 -9.34
N ILE A 162 -2.15 15.25 -8.31
CA ILE A 162 -3.60 15.24 -8.09
C ILE A 162 -4.23 16.09 -9.19
N VAL A 163 -5.02 15.45 -10.05
CA VAL A 163 -5.59 16.07 -11.25
C VAL A 163 -7.03 16.53 -11.04
N THR A 164 -7.73 16.02 -10.02
CA THR A 164 -9.05 16.52 -9.62
C THR A 164 -9.39 16.11 -8.19
N THR A 165 -10.07 17.01 -7.47
CA THR A 165 -10.75 16.76 -6.19
C THR A 165 -12.28 16.86 -6.34
N ARG A 166 -12.75 17.14 -7.56
CA ARG A 166 -14.16 17.39 -7.89
C ARG A 166 -14.90 16.12 -8.29
N LEU A 167 -14.20 15.14 -8.86
CA LEU A 167 -14.81 13.87 -9.28
C LEU A 167 -15.37 13.15 -8.03
N ARG A 168 -16.67 12.85 -8.07
CA ARG A 168 -17.38 12.16 -7.00
C ARG A 168 -17.78 10.75 -7.38
N CYS A 169 -18.05 10.49 -8.66
CA CYS A 169 -18.39 9.16 -9.16
C CYS A 169 -17.71 8.85 -10.50
N SER A 170 -17.08 7.68 -10.60
CA SER A 170 -16.73 7.06 -11.88
C SER A 170 -17.73 5.95 -12.17
N LYS A 171 -18.75 6.25 -12.98
CA LYS A 171 -19.83 5.34 -13.37
C LYS A 171 -19.26 4.14 -14.15
N PHE A 172 -19.63 2.92 -13.72
CA PHE A 172 -19.09 1.70 -14.31
C PHE A 172 -19.96 1.13 -15.44
N GLY A 173 -21.26 0.91 -15.20
CA GLY A 173 -22.16 0.20 -16.12
C GLY A 173 -23.64 0.56 -15.95
N PHE A 174 -24.44 0.50 -17.03
CA PHE A 174 -25.90 0.53 -16.91
C PHE A 174 -26.31 -0.85 -16.44
N ALA A 175 -26.72 -0.91 -15.18
CA ALA A 175 -27.95 -1.57 -14.80
C ALA A 175 -27.93 -1.97 -13.34
N TYR A 176 -29.12 -1.80 -12.77
CA TYR A 176 -29.55 -2.46 -11.57
C TYR A 176 -30.95 -2.99 -11.87
N HIS A 177 -31.10 -4.31 -11.90
CA HIS A 177 -32.41 -4.93 -11.79
C HIS A 177 -32.49 -5.63 -10.44
N PRO A 178 -33.42 -5.25 -9.55
CA PRO A 178 -33.48 -5.72 -8.15
C PRO A 178 -33.45 -7.25 -8.00
N LEU A 179 -34.13 -7.97 -8.91
CA LEU A 179 -34.25 -9.43 -8.87
C LEU A 179 -33.00 -10.17 -9.38
N VAL A 180 -32.48 -9.81 -10.56
CA VAL A 180 -31.40 -10.55 -11.24
C VAL A 180 -29.99 -9.98 -10.98
N LYS A 181 -29.88 -8.80 -10.35
CA LYS A 181 -28.62 -8.27 -9.77
C LYS A 181 -27.40 -8.29 -10.72
N PHE A 182 -27.61 -7.99 -12.01
CA PHE A 182 -26.52 -7.88 -13.00
C PHE A 182 -25.78 -6.54 -12.92
N GLY A 183 -24.75 -6.37 -13.76
CA GLY A 183 -23.95 -5.13 -13.81
C GLY A 183 -23.05 -4.96 -12.59
N TRP A 184 -23.10 -3.78 -11.96
CA TRP A 184 -22.22 -3.42 -10.84
C TRP A 184 -22.37 -4.34 -9.63
N HIS A 185 -23.58 -4.87 -9.36
CA HIS A 185 -23.78 -5.79 -8.24
C HIS A 185 -23.06 -7.12 -8.51
N LYS A 186 -23.10 -7.61 -9.75
CA LYS A 186 -22.36 -8.81 -10.15
C LYS A 186 -20.85 -8.55 -10.08
N MET A 187 -20.36 -7.37 -10.48
CA MET A 187 -18.97 -6.97 -10.28
C MET A 187 -18.55 -7.11 -8.81
N ASN A 188 -19.23 -6.45 -7.87
CA ASN A 188 -18.96 -6.56 -6.43
C ASN A 188 -19.02 -8.02 -5.93
N SER A 189 -19.94 -8.81 -6.47
CA SER A 189 -19.99 -10.23 -6.19
C SER A 189 -18.72 -10.94 -6.66
N CYS A 190 -18.30 -10.74 -7.90
CA CYS A 190 -17.10 -11.35 -8.47
C CYS A 190 -15.80 -10.90 -7.80
N LEU A 191 -15.79 -9.76 -7.10
CA LEU A 191 -14.65 -9.33 -6.27
C LEU A 191 -14.44 -10.19 -5.02
N GLN A 192 -15.45 -10.92 -4.54
CA GLN A 192 -15.35 -11.78 -3.34
C GLN A 192 -15.56 -13.28 -3.62
N LYS A 193 -16.07 -13.65 -4.80
CA LYS A 193 -16.25 -15.05 -5.18
C LYS A 193 -15.87 -15.31 -6.64
N PRO A 194 -15.47 -16.55 -6.98
CA PRO A 194 -15.18 -16.90 -8.36
C PRO A 194 -16.37 -16.65 -9.31
N CYS A 195 -16.05 -16.16 -10.51
CA CYS A 195 -16.95 -15.92 -11.63
C CYS A 195 -16.24 -16.32 -12.93
N PRO A 196 -16.42 -17.57 -13.42
CA PRO A 196 -15.70 -18.06 -14.61
C PRO A 196 -15.97 -17.26 -15.89
N TRP A 197 -17.17 -16.71 -16.02
CA TRP A 197 -17.62 -15.95 -17.19
C TRP A 197 -17.52 -14.43 -17.01
N GLY A 198 -16.80 -14.00 -15.98
CA GLY A 198 -16.75 -12.59 -15.56
C GLY A 198 -18.07 -12.10 -14.97
N PHE A 199 -18.27 -10.78 -14.98
CA PHE A 199 -19.42 -10.16 -14.32
C PHE A 199 -20.53 -9.72 -15.28
N ALA A 200 -20.34 -9.89 -16.59
CA ALA A 200 -21.40 -9.67 -17.59
C ALA A 200 -22.38 -10.85 -17.73
N PHE A 201 -22.05 -12.03 -17.19
CA PHE A 201 -22.87 -13.23 -17.36
C PHE A 201 -23.59 -13.61 -16.06
N HIS A 202 -24.90 -13.88 -16.16
CA HIS A 202 -25.69 -14.40 -15.04
C HIS A 202 -26.06 -15.86 -15.25
N ASP A 203 -25.53 -16.74 -14.41
CA ASP A 203 -25.63 -18.19 -14.55
C ASP A 203 -27.09 -18.72 -14.47
N VAL A 204 -27.96 -18.06 -13.69
CA VAL A 204 -29.36 -18.50 -13.49
C VAL A 204 -30.28 -18.15 -14.65
N VAL A 205 -30.09 -16.99 -15.28
CA VAL A 205 -31.00 -16.49 -16.32
C VAL A 205 -30.40 -16.58 -17.72
N LYS A 206 -29.13 -17.02 -17.84
CA LYS A 206 -28.37 -17.12 -19.09
C LYS A 206 -28.43 -15.84 -19.95
N HIS A 207 -28.52 -14.69 -19.31
CA HIS A 207 -28.47 -13.39 -19.97
C HIS A 207 -27.08 -12.78 -19.84
N GLN A 208 -26.59 -12.27 -20.95
CA GLN A 208 -25.32 -11.57 -21.09
C GLN A 208 -25.63 -10.07 -21.23
N VAL A 209 -25.01 -9.26 -20.37
CA VAL A 209 -25.21 -7.80 -20.29
C VAL A 209 -23.90 -7.09 -20.60
N ASP A 210 -23.29 -7.50 -21.70
CA ASP A 210 -21.93 -7.21 -22.11
C ASP A 210 -21.83 -5.98 -23.01
N PHE A 211 -22.72 -5.00 -22.87
CA PHE A 211 -22.66 -3.78 -23.67
C PHE A 211 -22.00 -2.62 -22.91
N HIS A 212 -21.81 -2.77 -21.60
CA HIS A 212 -21.39 -1.70 -20.71
C HIS A 212 -20.43 -2.19 -19.62
N GLY A 213 -19.37 -1.41 -19.40
CA GLY A 213 -18.43 -1.65 -18.31
C GLY A 213 -17.09 -1.00 -18.59
N GLY A 214 -16.71 -0.06 -17.75
CA GLY A 214 -15.42 0.59 -17.87
C GLY A 214 -15.05 1.42 -16.66
N PHE A 215 -13.79 1.86 -16.66
CA PHE A 215 -13.21 2.72 -15.64
C PHE A 215 -12.77 4.00 -16.31
N SER A 216 -13.05 5.14 -15.68
CA SER A 216 -12.70 6.43 -16.26
C SER A 216 -12.64 7.51 -15.21
N PHE A 217 -11.90 8.58 -15.48
CA PHE A 217 -11.96 9.78 -14.66
C PHE A 217 -12.10 11.02 -15.52
N SER A 218 -12.74 12.06 -15.00
CA SER A 218 -12.77 13.39 -15.60
C SER A 218 -12.12 14.39 -14.67
N THR A 219 -11.28 15.24 -15.23
CA THR A 219 -10.71 16.40 -14.51
C THR A 219 -11.67 17.59 -14.48
N THR A 220 -12.67 17.61 -15.36
CA THR A 220 -13.55 18.76 -15.57
C THR A 220 -14.94 18.58 -14.94
N ARG A 221 -15.38 17.34 -14.72
CA ARG A 221 -16.73 16.98 -14.25
C ARG A 221 -16.71 16.32 -12.87
N THR A 222 -17.88 16.32 -12.23
CA THR A 222 -18.12 15.58 -10.98
C THR A 222 -18.44 14.10 -11.20
N ILE A 223 -18.81 13.73 -12.43
CA ILE A 223 -19.11 12.36 -12.84
C ILE A 223 -18.38 12.07 -14.16
N SER A 224 -17.80 10.88 -14.28
CA SER A 224 -17.25 10.31 -15.51
C SER A 224 -17.81 8.91 -15.74
N GLY A 225 -17.59 8.36 -16.94
CA GLY A 225 -18.03 7.01 -17.32
C GLY A 225 -18.97 7.05 -18.51
N MET A 226 -19.79 6.03 -18.69
CA MET A 226 -20.74 6.02 -19.82
C MET A 226 -21.68 7.21 -19.76
N GLU A 227 -22.07 7.73 -20.93
CA GLU A 227 -22.81 8.99 -21.13
C GLU A 227 -22.05 10.28 -20.75
N TYR A 228 -20.79 10.16 -20.29
CA TYR A 228 -20.00 11.30 -19.84
C TYR A 228 -18.62 11.30 -20.48
N ASN A 229 -18.17 12.50 -20.86
CA ASN A 229 -16.81 12.65 -21.31
C ASN A 229 -15.83 12.39 -20.15
N ALA A 230 -14.65 11.88 -20.49
CA ALA A 230 -13.60 11.55 -19.55
C ALA A 230 -12.23 12.01 -20.04
N THR A 231 -11.33 12.28 -19.11
CA THR A 231 -9.91 12.56 -19.38
C THR A 231 -9.18 11.30 -19.83
N ALA A 232 -9.49 10.15 -19.22
CA ALA A 232 -9.11 8.84 -19.72
C ALA A 232 -10.20 7.81 -19.39
N SER A 233 -10.33 6.80 -20.24
CA SER A 233 -11.26 5.70 -20.04
C SER A 233 -10.71 4.38 -20.60
N VAL A 234 -11.12 3.27 -19.99
CA VAL A 234 -10.92 1.93 -20.54
C VAL A 234 -12.13 1.08 -20.25
N GLY A 235 -12.59 0.32 -21.24
CA GLY A 235 -13.82 -0.44 -21.13
C GLY A 235 -14.65 -0.28 -22.38
N CYS A 236 -15.95 -0.45 -22.22
CA CYS A 236 -16.84 -0.20 -23.33
C CYS A 236 -18.14 0.47 -22.93
N ASP A 237 -18.68 1.14 -23.93
CA ASP A 237 -19.85 1.98 -23.87
C ASP A 237 -20.71 1.69 -25.11
N ASN A 238 -21.95 1.26 -24.90
CA ASN A 238 -22.86 0.77 -25.94
C ASN A 238 -22.23 -0.26 -26.89
N GLY A 239 -21.42 -1.18 -26.35
CA GLY A 239 -20.70 -2.21 -27.12
C GLY A 239 -19.42 -1.74 -27.82
N TYR A 240 -19.09 -0.44 -27.78
CA TYR A 240 -17.84 0.08 -28.33
C TYR A 240 -16.72 0.00 -27.30
N CYS A 241 -15.80 -0.94 -27.48
CA CYS A 241 -14.70 -1.23 -26.56
C CYS A 241 -13.39 -0.56 -26.96
N CYS A 242 -12.80 0.21 -26.06
CA CYS A 242 -11.52 0.87 -26.29
C CYS A 242 -10.81 1.24 -24.99
N GLY A 243 -9.52 1.53 -25.14
CA GLY A 243 -8.80 2.45 -24.27
C GLY A 243 -8.75 3.84 -24.92
N CYS A 244 -9.07 4.87 -24.16
CA CYS A 244 -8.97 6.26 -24.59
C CYS A 244 -8.24 7.11 -23.56
N TYR A 245 -7.38 8.01 -24.02
CA TYR A 245 -6.55 8.85 -23.16
C TYR A 245 -6.16 10.17 -23.83
N GLY A 246 -5.96 11.20 -23.02
CA GLY A 246 -5.36 12.46 -23.45
C GLY A 246 -3.83 12.46 -23.45
N PRO A 247 -3.20 13.56 -23.89
CA PRO A 247 -1.76 13.77 -23.69
C PRO A 247 -1.42 13.76 -22.20
N VAL A 248 -0.18 13.36 -21.89
CA VAL A 248 0.34 13.33 -20.50
C VAL A 248 0.22 14.72 -19.87
N GLY A 249 -0.39 14.80 -18.70
CA GLY A 249 -0.66 16.07 -18.00
C GLY A 249 -1.82 16.90 -18.58
N GLY A 250 -2.57 16.36 -19.54
CA GLY A 250 -3.78 17.00 -20.07
C GLY A 250 -4.88 17.16 -19.02
N THR A 251 -5.58 18.29 -19.07
CA THR A 251 -6.60 18.69 -18.06
C THR A 251 -8.01 18.83 -18.63
N LYS A 252 -8.23 18.33 -19.85
CA LYS A 252 -9.55 18.31 -20.50
C LYS A 252 -10.13 16.91 -20.47
N ASP A 253 -11.37 16.77 -20.92
CA ASP A 253 -11.87 15.47 -21.33
C ASP A 253 -11.45 15.21 -22.77
N TYR A 254 -11.00 13.99 -23.04
CA TYR A 254 -10.43 13.53 -24.31
C TYR A 254 -11.20 12.35 -24.92
N CYS A 255 -12.08 11.76 -24.12
CA CYS A 255 -12.81 10.55 -24.44
C CYS A 255 -14.30 10.86 -24.33
N ALA A 256 -15.01 10.71 -25.43
CA ALA A 256 -16.46 10.83 -25.50
C ALA A 256 -17.10 9.45 -25.68
N GLU A 257 -18.44 9.43 -25.64
CA GLU A 257 -19.26 8.24 -25.83
C GLU A 257 -18.88 7.42 -27.07
N ASN A 258 -19.11 6.11 -26.97
CA ASN A 258 -18.84 5.14 -28.04
C ASN A 258 -17.39 5.19 -28.54
N CYS A 259 -16.43 5.42 -27.64
CA CYS A 259 -15.00 5.45 -27.95
C CYS A 259 -14.60 6.54 -28.96
N LYS A 260 -15.16 7.74 -28.84
CA LYS A 260 -14.80 8.87 -29.70
C LYS A 260 -13.71 9.73 -29.07
N ALA A 261 -12.68 10.03 -29.85
CA ALA A 261 -11.65 11.00 -29.46
C ALA A 261 -12.19 12.43 -29.59
N ILE A 262 -11.96 13.25 -28.57
CA ILE A 262 -12.24 14.70 -28.57
C ILE A 262 -11.03 15.45 -28.02
N ASN A 263 -10.92 16.76 -28.29
CA ASN A 263 -9.88 17.62 -27.73
C ASN A 263 -8.42 17.11 -27.91
N GLY A 264 -8.14 16.34 -28.96
CA GLY A 264 -6.82 15.72 -29.19
C GLY A 264 -6.58 14.40 -28.44
N GLY A 265 -7.65 13.73 -27.98
CA GLY A 265 -7.59 12.40 -27.39
C GLY A 265 -7.13 11.32 -28.38
N THR A 266 -6.59 10.24 -27.84
CA THR A 266 -6.21 9.05 -28.61
C THR A 266 -7.10 7.88 -28.20
N VAL A 267 -7.67 7.17 -29.17
CA VAL A 267 -8.49 5.98 -28.96
C VAL A 267 -7.81 4.77 -29.57
N ILE A 268 -7.77 3.68 -28.82
CA ILE A 268 -7.18 2.41 -29.23
C ILE A 268 -8.16 1.28 -28.93
N LYS A 269 -8.47 0.47 -29.94
CA LYS A 269 -9.46 -0.61 -29.83
C LYS A 269 -9.02 -1.69 -28.83
N ASN A 270 -7.74 -2.03 -28.80
CA ASN A 270 -7.21 -3.08 -27.94
C ASN A 270 -6.09 -2.54 -27.04
N VAL A 271 -6.30 -2.60 -25.72
CA VAL A 271 -5.32 -2.20 -24.71
C VAL A 271 -5.16 -3.26 -23.64
N PHE A 272 -3.99 -3.27 -23.00
CA PHE A 272 -3.72 -4.06 -21.82
C PHE A 272 -4.04 -3.22 -20.59
N THR A 273 -4.73 -3.81 -19.62
CA THR A 273 -5.19 -3.11 -18.42
C THR A 273 -4.79 -3.88 -17.18
N TRP A 274 -4.27 -3.18 -16.17
CA TRP A 274 -4.00 -3.71 -14.85
C TRP A 274 -4.78 -2.93 -13.79
N PHE A 275 -5.32 -3.66 -12.85
CA PHE A 275 -6.11 -3.14 -11.74
C PHE A 275 -5.35 -3.38 -10.45
N TRP A 276 -5.12 -2.30 -9.72
CA TRP A 276 -4.30 -2.29 -8.53
C TRP A 276 -5.09 -1.75 -7.35
N VAL A 277 -4.77 -2.21 -6.15
CA VAL A 277 -5.37 -1.70 -4.91
C VAL A 277 -4.29 -1.42 -3.88
N ARG A 278 -4.49 -0.39 -3.04
CA ARG A 278 -3.57 -0.08 -1.94
C ARG A 278 -4.36 0.14 -0.65
N SER A 279 -3.93 -0.51 0.43
CA SER A 279 -4.64 -0.52 1.71
C SER A 279 -4.25 0.62 2.65
N SER A 280 -3.04 1.15 2.49
CA SER A 280 -2.49 2.26 3.26
C SER A 280 -1.44 2.96 2.41
N LEU A 281 -1.16 4.22 2.71
CA LEU A 281 0.09 4.81 2.24
C LEU A 281 1.23 4.19 3.03
N PRO A 282 2.34 3.81 2.37
CA PRO A 282 3.58 3.51 3.08
C PRO A 282 3.91 4.67 4.01
N LYS A 283 4.15 4.38 5.27
CA LYS A 283 4.65 5.36 6.21
C LYS A 283 6.05 5.67 5.72
N ARG A 284 6.25 6.89 5.22
CA ARG A 284 7.60 7.40 4.90
C ARG A 284 8.39 7.49 6.21
N LEU A 285 8.85 6.34 6.70
CA LEU A 285 9.82 6.25 7.77
C LEU A 285 11.07 6.92 7.22
N TRP A 286 11.65 7.78 8.05
CA TRP A 286 12.83 8.54 7.68
C TRP A 286 13.90 7.54 7.26
N LYS A 287 14.52 7.77 6.11
CA LYS A 287 15.54 6.86 5.60
C LYS A 287 16.64 6.75 6.65
N LYS A 288 17.01 5.53 7.01
CA LYS A 288 18.14 5.31 7.91
C LYS A 288 19.40 5.44 7.07
N CYS A 289 20.20 6.47 7.36
CA CYS A 289 21.47 6.63 6.71
C CYS A 289 22.44 7.31 7.66
N MET A 290 23.55 6.64 7.95
CA MET A 290 24.66 7.18 8.73
C MET A 290 25.90 7.19 7.86
N ASP A 291 26.56 8.34 7.69
CA ASP A 291 27.82 8.43 6.97
C ASP A 291 29.00 8.82 7.87
N TYR A 292 30.19 8.43 7.42
CA TYR A 292 31.46 8.73 8.09
C TYR A 292 32.57 8.84 7.07
N GLN A 293 33.67 9.44 7.51
CA GLN A 293 34.88 9.60 6.70
C GLN A 293 36.02 8.77 7.27
N VAL A 294 36.75 8.11 6.38
CA VAL A 294 37.99 7.39 6.70
C VAL A 294 39.14 8.03 5.93
N LYS A 295 40.26 8.22 6.60
CA LYS A 295 41.50 8.68 5.97
C LYS A 295 42.23 7.46 5.40
N ARG A 296 42.52 7.48 4.10
CA ARG A 296 43.33 6.46 3.44
C ARG A 296 44.82 6.68 3.71
N ASP A 297 45.62 5.66 3.38
CA ASP A 297 47.08 5.68 3.47
C ASP A 297 47.72 6.80 2.64
N ASP A 298 47.06 7.22 1.55
CA ASP A 298 47.45 8.37 0.71
C ASP A 298 47.06 9.73 1.31
N GLY A 299 46.52 9.75 2.53
CA GLY A 299 46.06 10.94 3.24
C GLY A 299 44.71 11.47 2.78
N LYS A 300 44.09 10.93 1.72
CA LYS A 300 42.78 11.39 1.22
C LYS A 300 41.64 10.86 2.07
N LEU A 301 40.63 11.71 2.30
CA LEU A 301 39.39 11.34 2.97
C LEU A 301 38.44 10.67 1.98
N ILE A 302 37.87 9.53 2.39
CA ILE A 302 36.77 8.88 1.68
C ILE A 302 35.56 8.76 2.58
N SER A 303 34.41 9.06 2.00
CA SER A 303 33.13 8.92 2.66
C SER A 303 32.54 7.53 2.42
N TYR A 304 31.99 6.96 3.48
CA TYR A 304 31.19 5.74 3.47
C TYR A 304 29.86 6.02 4.16
N LYS A 305 28.83 5.27 3.78
CA LYS A 305 27.49 5.31 4.37
C LYS A 305 27.00 3.92 4.73
N LEU A 306 26.28 3.82 5.83
CA LEU A 306 25.46 2.69 6.24
C LEU A 306 24.01 3.04 5.92
N ILE A 307 23.29 2.13 5.26
CA ILE A 307 21.92 2.35 4.78
C ILE A 307 21.00 1.33 5.45
N GLY A 308 19.84 1.78 5.95
CA GLY A 308 18.86 0.89 6.54
C GLY A 308 19.40 0.18 7.78
N HIS A 309 19.33 -1.15 7.76
CA HIS A 309 19.89 -2.05 8.77
C HIS A 309 21.23 -2.70 8.33
N GLY A 310 21.78 -2.29 7.19
CA GLY A 310 23.00 -2.85 6.64
C GLY A 310 24.22 -2.45 7.47
N VAL A 311 24.98 -3.45 7.94
CA VAL A 311 26.26 -3.23 8.64
C VAL A 311 27.45 -3.08 7.68
N VAL A 312 27.22 -3.25 6.38
CA VAL A 312 28.27 -3.17 5.35
C VAL A 312 28.34 -1.73 4.82
N PRO A 313 29.48 -1.05 4.95
CA PRO A 313 29.64 0.32 4.48
C PRO A 313 29.67 0.40 2.95
N VAL A 314 28.87 1.30 2.39
CA VAL A 314 28.80 1.62 0.95
C VAL A 314 29.54 2.93 0.71
N LYS A 315 30.35 3.03 -0.35
CA LYS A 315 31.07 4.27 -0.67
C LYS A 315 30.09 5.41 -0.98
N GLY A 316 30.32 6.59 -0.41
CA GLY A 316 29.51 7.80 -0.61
C GLY A 316 29.03 8.43 0.69
N SER A 317 28.15 9.43 0.57
CA SER A 317 27.55 10.17 1.68
C SER A 317 26.03 10.04 1.68
N CYS A 318 25.43 10.30 2.84
CA CYS A 318 23.99 10.40 3.00
C CYS A 318 23.47 11.71 2.38
N ASN A 319 22.20 11.73 1.98
CA ASN A 319 21.59 12.94 1.42
C ASN A 319 21.38 13.98 2.53
N LYS A 320 21.99 15.16 2.38
CA LYS A 320 21.95 16.24 3.37
C LYS A 320 20.63 17.03 3.37
N ASP A 321 19.85 16.93 2.30
CA ASP A 321 18.58 17.65 2.15
C ASP A 321 17.37 16.86 2.68
N SER A 322 17.60 15.63 3.14
CA SER A 322 16.55 14.77 3.69
C SER A 322 16.73 14.57 5.18
N THR A 323 15.63 14.59 5.93
CA THR A 323 15.65 14.19 7.34
C THR A 323 15.88 12.68 7.45
N LEU A 324 16.92 12.28 8.18
CA LEU A 324 17.38 10.90 8.32
C LEU A 324 17.21 10.42 9.76
N LEU A 325 16.92 9.14 9.93
CA LEU A 325 16.89 8.51 11.25
C LEU A 325 18.25 7.87 11.54
N ASN A 326 18.93 8.32 12.60
CA ASN A 326 20.11 7.66 13.12
C ASN A 326 19.69 6.60 14.14
N ASP A 327 19.97 5.34 13.83
CA ASP A 327 19.64 4.19 14.66
C ASP A 327 20.91 3.35 14.78
N GLY A 328 21.72 3.64 15.81
CA GLY A 328 23.03 3.03 15.96
C GLY A 328 23.50 3.04 17.40
N ILE A 329 23.30 1.92 18.09
CA ILE A 329 24.02 1.60 19.34
C ILE A 329 25.06 0.55 18.99
N VAL A 330 26.34 0.87 19.23
CA VAL A 330 27.44 -0.08 19.13
C VAL A 330 27.80 -0.53 20.54
N VAL A 331 27.80 -1.85 20.77
CA VAL A 331 28.22 -2.43 22.04
C VAL A 331 29.68 -2.83 21.94
N VAL A 332 30.51 -2.22 22.77
CA VAL A 332 31.97 -2.39 22.72
C VAL A 332 32.44 -3.17 23.95
N PRO A 333 33.20 -4.26 23.75
CA PRO A 333 33.65 -5.11 24.86
C PRO A 333 34.79 -4.47 25.67
N ASP A 334 35.70 -3.74 25.02
CA ASP A 334 36.92 -3.21 25.65
C ASP A 334 37.44 -1.94 24.95
N SER A 335 38.45 -1.31 25.57
CA SER A 335 39.08 -0.08 25.07
C SER A 335 39.77 -0.22 23.70
N SER A 336 40.26 -1.42 23.33
CA SER A 336 40.93 -1.65 22.05
C SER A 336 39.92 -1.70 20.91
N ALA A 337 38.78 -2.36 21.14
CA ALA A 337 37.65 -2.37 20.24
C ALA A 337 37.02 -0.97 20.08
N ALA A 338 36.98 -0.17 21.15
CA ALA A 338 36.47 1.22 21.11
C ALA A 338 37.23 2.09 20.10
N GLN A 339 38.56 1.92 20.01
CA GLN A 339 39.39 2.69 19.07
C GLN A 339 39.11 2.36 17.60
N LYS A 340 38.51 1.20 17.31
CA LYS A 340 38.16 0.75 15.95
C LYS A 340 36.76 1.20 15.52
N VAL A 341 35.97 1.79 16.43
CA VAL A 341 34.61 2.25 16.11
C VAL A 341 34.71 3.45 15.14
N PRO A 342 34.04 3.38 13.98
CA PRO A 342 34.09 4.45 12.99
C PRO A 342 33.54 5.78 13.54
N ALA A 343 34.05 6.88 12.98
CA ALA A 343 33.70 8.23 13.40
C ALA A 343 32.40 8.73 12.80
N ILE A 344 31.28 8.21 13.33
CA ILE A 344 29.92 8.57 12.95
C ILE A 344 29.33 9.51 14.01
N ASP A 345 28.94 10.72 13.63
CA ASP A 345 28.25 11.65 14.54
C ASP A 345 26.81 11.19 14.82
N GLY A 346 26.36 11.32 16.07
CA GLY A 346 25.08 10.81 16.55
C GLY A 346 25.08 9.31 16.88
N LEU A 347 26.21 8.61 16.72
CA LEU A 347 26.36 7.20 17.12
C LEU A 347 26.37 7.09 18.64
N LEU A 348 25.65 6.09 19.16
CA LEU A 348 25.69 5.71 20.57
C LEU A 348 26.66 4.54 20.75
N GLU A 349 27.52 4.60 21.78
CA GLU A 349 28.45 3.53 22.13
C GLU A 349 28.21 3.11 23.59
N TYR A 350 27.86 1.84 23.80
CA TYR A 350 27.81 1.27 25.14
C TYR A 350 29.09 0.50 25.42
N ARG A 351 29.84 0.94 26.42
CA ARG A 351 31.12 0.33 26.81
C ARG A 351 30.93 -0.63 27.97
N LYS A 352 31.09 -1.93 27.72
CA LYS A 352 30.95 -2.96 28.75
C LYS A 352 31.99 -2.85 29.86
N ASP A 353 33.21 -2.47 29.51
CA ASP A 353 34.31 -2.31 30.47
C ASP A 353 34.12 -1.12 31.43
N LYS A 354 33.31 -0.13 31.03
CA LYS A 354 32.99 1.06 31.84
C LYS A 354 31.55 1.12 32.33
N GLN A 355 30.67 0.27 31.82
CA GLN A 355 29.22 0.29 32.06
C GLN A 355 28.61 1.68 31.82
N GLU A 356 29.00 2.33 30.72
CA GLU A 356 28.61 3.71 30.39
C GLU A 356 28.14 3.82 28.93
N LEU A 357 27.13 4.65 28.69
CA LEU A 357 26.64 5.01 27.36
C LEU A 357 27.25 6.34 26.93
N TYR A 358 27.82 6.37 25.74
CA TYR A 358 28.43 7.54 25.11
C TYR A 358 27.64 7.95 23.87
N ILE A 359 27.61 9.25 23.56
CA ILE A 359 27.17 9.78 22.26
C ILE A 359 28.33 10.47 21.57
N ARG A 360 28.45 10.25 20.27
CA ARG A 360 29.42 10.98 19.46
C ARG A 360 28.81 12.28 18.94
N SER A 361 29.49 13.40 19.15
CA SER A 361 29.10 14.71 18.61
C SER A 361 30.37 15.45 18.20
N ASN A 362 30.37 16.10 17.03
CA ASN A 362 31.52 16.83 16.50
C ASN A 362 32.82 15.99 16.53
N LYS A 363 32.72 14.71 16.16
CA LYS A 363 33.81 13.71 16.18
C LYS A 363 34.37 13.36 17.56
N THR A 364 33.81 13.88 18.65
CA THR A 364 34.22 13.55 20.03
C THR A 364 33.17 12.69 20.74
N TRP A 365 33.63 11.83 21.66
CA TRP A 365 32.77 11.00 22.50
C TRP A 365 32.43 11.72 23.80
N ASN A 366 31.15 11.81 24.11
CA ASN A 366 30.63 12.43 25.32
C ASN A 366 29.84 11.38 26.11
N ALA A 367 30.18 11.17 27.38
CA ALA A 367 29.42 10.27 28.25
C ALA A 367 28.03 10.86 28.53
N LEU A 368 26.98 10.08 28.27
CA LEU A 368 25.61 10.49 28.54
C LEU A 368 25.16 10.07 29.94
N ALA A 369 25.43 8.82 30.32
CA ALA A 369 25.07 8.30 31.63
C ALA A 369 25.76 6.95 31.94
N PRO A 370 26.03 6.67 33.23
CA PRO A 370 26.34 5.32 33.71
C PRO A 370 25.10 4.42 33.69
N GLU A 371 25.30 3.11 33.54
CA GLU A 371 24.26 2.07 33.38
C GLU A 371 23.17 2.15 34.46
N ASN A 372 23.56 2.40 35.72
CA ASN A 372 22.64 2.53 36.84
C ASN A 372 21.64 3.70 36.70
N LYS A 373 22.05 4.84 36.12
CA LYS A 373 21.16 5.97 35.86
C LYS A 373 20.24 5.71 34.68
N ILE A 374 20.73 5.00 33.65
CA ILE A 374 19.92 4.61 32.48
C ILE A 374 18.81 3.65 32.91
N ILE A 375 19.14 2.62 33.70
CA ILE A 375 18.15 1.65 34.20
C ILE A 375 17.09 2.38 35.04
N GLN A 376 17.50 3.26 35.97
CA GLN A 376 16.55 4.02 36.80
C GLN A 376 15.59 4.91 35.99
N GLU A 377 16.11 5.64 35.00
CA GLU A 377 15.27 6.49 34.13
C GLU A 377 14.38 5.66 33.21
N THR A 378 14.88 4.52 32.70
CA THR A 378 14.10 3.61 31.84
C THR A 378 12.96 2.97 32.63
N ASP A 379 13.22 2.49 33.85
CA ASP A 379 12.21 1.95 34.75
C ASP A 379 11.17 3.00 35.14
N LYS A 380 11.61 4.24 35.40
CA LYS A 380 10.73 5.37 35.71
C LYS A 380 9.81 5.69 34.53
N LYS A 381 10.36 5.72 33.30
CA LYS A 381 9.60 5.99 32.07
C LYS A 381 8.66 4.83 31.70
N TYR A 382 9.09 3.58 31.94
CA TYR A 382 8.27 2.39 31.78
C TYR A 382 7.08 2.39 32.75
N LYS A 383 7.31 2.72 34.03
CA LYS A 383 6.23 2.92 35.02
C LYS A 383 5.28 4.05 34.61
N LEU A 384 5.79 5.21 34.20
CA LEU A 384 4.98 6.33 33.69
C LEU A 384 4.12 5.96 32.48
N ASN A 385 4.65 5.16 31.55
CA ASN A 385 3.89 4.66 30.40
C ASN A 385 2.86 3.61 30.80
N LEU A 386 3.19 2.71 31.73
CA LEU A 386 2.23 1.75 32.30
C LEU A 386 1.08 2.48 33.01
N ASP A 387 1.36 3.54 33.76
CA ASP A 387 0.35 4.33 34.44
C ASP A 387 -0.50 5.13 33.45
N LYS A 388 0.09 5.64 32.36
CA LYS A 388 -0.66 6.22 31.23
C LYS A 388 -1.55 5.20 30.52
N ILE A 389 -1.08 3.98 30.30
CA ILE A 389 -1.84 2.90 29.68
C ILE A 389 -2.99 2.46 30.60
N LYS A 390 -2.76 2.39 31.91
CA LYS A 390 -3.80 2.13 32.91
C LYS A 390 -4.84 3.26 32.96
N ASN A 391 -4.40 4.52 32.89
CA ASN A 391 -5.29 5.68 32.88
C ASN A 391 -6.03 5.89 31.54
N GLN A 392 -5.53 5.35 30.43
CA GLN A 392 -6.23 5.32 29.13
C GLN A 392 -7.24 4.16 29.02
N ASN A 393 -7.10 3.12 29.86
CA ASN A 393 -8.01 1.98 29.93
C ASN A 393 -8.98 2.11 31.12
N TYR A 394 -9.65 3.26 31.29
CA TYR A 394 -10.90 3.24 32.02
C TYR A 394 -11.99 2.62 31.13
N LEU A 395 -12.57 1.53 31.66
CA LEU A 395 -13.64 0.65 31.15
C LEU A 395 -13.09 -0.56 30.35
N VAL A 396 -13.07 -1.81 30.83
CA VAL A 396 -13.86 -2.50 31.86
C VAL A 396 -12.99 -3.60 32.49
N VAL A 397 -12.87 -3.62 33.81
CA VAL A 397 -12.40 -4.81 34.56
C VAL A 397 -13.64 -5.51 35.09
N TRP A 398 -13.93 -6.71 34.59
CA TRP A 398 -14.86 -7.62 35.24
C TRP A 398 -14.07 -8.39 36.30
N GLU A 399 -14.32 -8.10 37.59
CA GLU A 399 -13.88 -8.99 38.66
C GLU A 399 -14.95 -10.06 38.90
N TRP A 400 -14.56 -11.32 38.68
CA TRP A 400 -15.30 -12.48 39.16
C TRP A 400 -14.91 -12.74 40.60
N SER A 401 -15.82 -12.51 41.53
CA SER A 401 -15.70 -13.01 42.91
C SER A 401 -16.66 -14.16 43.13
N ALA A 402 -16.12 -15.37 43.29
CA ALA A 402 -16.90 -16.53 43.67
C ALA A 402 -17.15 -16.52 45.18
N HIS A 403 -18.36 -16.15 45.60
CA HIS A 403 -18.89 -16.55 46.91
C HIS A 403 -20.33 -17.06 46.79
N LYS A 404 -20.60 -18.08 47.59
CA LYS A 404 -21.71 -19.04 47.52
C LYS A 404 -23.08 -18.39 47.27
N GLY A 405 -23.68 -18.74 46.14
CA GLY A 405 -25.13 -18.81 45.92
C GLY A 405 -25.91 -17.51 46.05
N HIS A 406 -25.96 -16.73 44.96
CA HIS A 406 -27.13 -16.02 44.38
C HIS A 406 -26.63 -14.85 43.50
N GLU A 407 -27.01 -14.86 42.21
CA GLU A 407 -26.67 -13.81 41.23
C GLU A 407 -27.60 -12.59 41.37
N ILE A 408 -27.04 -11.40 41.62
CA ILE A 408 -27.71 -10.11 41.40
C ILE A 408 -26.70 -9.10 40.84
N LEU A 409 -26.93 -8.61 39.62
CA LEU A 409 -26.21 -7.49 39.01
C LEU A 409 -26.70 -6.15 39.63
N ARG A 410 -25.79 -5.38 40.23
CA ARG A 410 -26.03 -3.95 40.54
C ARG A 410 -24.90 -3.07 40.02
N HIS A 411 -25.29 -2.05 39.26
CA HIS A 411 -24.43 -0.94 38.84
C HIS A 411 -24.10 -0.04 40.04
N ARG A 412 -22.81 0.28 40.23
CA ARG A 412 -22.40 1.46 41.01
C ARG A 412 -21.46 2.28 40.15
N ALA A 413 -21.84 3.53 39.91
CA ALA A 413 -21.03 4.51 39.21
C ALA A 413 -20.22 5.32 40.21
N SER A 414 -18.93 5.51 39.91
CA SER A 414 -18.11 6.63 40.34
C SER A 414 -17.00 6.81 39.34
#